data_AF-S9QIE1-F1
#
_entry.id   AF-S9QIE1-F1
#
_cell.length_a   1.000
_cell.length_b   1.000
_cell.length_c   1.000
_cell.angle_alpha   90.00
_cell.angle_beta   90.00
_cell.angle_gamma   90.00
#
_symmetry.space_group_name_H-M   'P 1'
#
loop_
_entity.id
_entity.type
_entity.pdbx_description
1 polymer ?
#
loop_
_entity_poly.entity_id
_entity_poly.type
_entity_poly.pdbx_seq_one_letter_code
_entity_poly.pdbx_strand_id
1 'polypeptide(L)'
;MGLMRVSDPDPKQRLDALEAKIAAARAARDSDRKHQEEHYSQAQVAWRMVTEMVAGLGIGFGIGYGLDMLLGTTPWLMVLFTVLGIVAGVRVMMRTADELQTTAEAAEGKSPADEAGNGTKAETATDRTSAAEAATDEKRDRHGD
;
A
#
# COMPACT_ATOMS: atom_id res chain seq x y z
N MET A 1 -16.42 -58.08 -41.30
CA MET A 1 -17.03 -57.52 -40.08
C MET A 1 -15.89 -57.10 -39.17
N GLY A 2 -15.36 -55.89 -39.37
CA GLY A 2 -14.15 -55.40 -38.69
C GLY A 2 -14.46 -54.88 -37.30
N LEU A 3 -13.96 -55.56 -36.27
CA LEU A 3 -13.94 -55.04 -34.91
C LEU A 3 -12.83 -53.99 -34.82
N MET A 4 -13.23 -52.72 -34.92
CA MET A 4 -12.41 -51.60 -34.51
C MET A 4 -12.28 -51.65 -32.99
N ARG A 5 -11.34 -52.47 -32.49
CA ARG A 5 -10.85 -52.34 -31.11
C ARG A 5 -10.12 -51.01 -31.07
N VAL A 6 -10.85 -49.96 -30.71
CA VAL A 6 -10.28 -48.80 -30.04
C VAL A 6 -9.42 -49.38 -28.92
N SER A 7 -8.10 -49.28 -29.06
CA SER A 7 -7.20 -49.40 -27.94
C SER A 7 -7.64 -48.31 -26.97
N ASP A 8 -8.43 -48.68 -25.96
CA ASP A 8 -8.79 -47.76 -24.90
C ASP A 8 -7.46 -47.38 -24.23
N PRO A 9 -7.03 -46.10 -24.25
CA PRO A 9 -5.88 -45.70 -23.48
C PRO A 9 -6.13 -46.10 -22.02
N ASP A 10 -5.10 -46.70 -21.42
CA ASP A 10 -5.14 -47.32 -20.11
C ASP A 10 -5.94 -46.44 -19.12
N PRO A 11 -6.93 -46.97 -18.39
CA PRO A 11 -7.77 -46.16 -17.49
C PRO A 11 -6.95 -45.26 -16.55
N LYS A 12 -5.75 -45.71 -16.17
CA LYS A 12 -4.79 -44.93 -15.39
C LYS A 12 -4.34 -43.65 -16.10
N GLN A 13 -4.02 -43.71 -17.39
CA GLN A 13 -3.60 -42.53 -18.17
C GLN A 13 -4.71 -41.48 -18.27
N ARG A 14 -5.97 -41.91 -18.29
CA ARG A 14 -7.13 -41.01 -18.27
C ARG A 14 -7.25 -40.31 -16.91
N LEU A 15 -7.04 -41.06 -15.82
CA LEU A 15 -7.05 -40.53 -14.46
C LEU A 15 -5.91 -39.53 -14.26
N ASP A 16 -4.70 -39.87 -14.69
CA ASP A 16 -3.54 -38.98 -14.62
C ASP A 16 -3.78 -37.68 -15.41
N ALA A 17 -4.36 -37.78 -16.61
CA ALA A 17 -4.71 -36.61 -17.42
C ALA A 17 -5.82 -35.75 -16.80
N LEU A 18 -6.78 -36.38 -16.10
CA LEU A 18 -7.84 -35.69 -15.36
C LEU A 18 -7.30 -35.01 -14.10
N GLU A 19 -6.42 -35.68 -13.34
CA GLU A 19 -5.72 -35.09 -12.20
C GLU A 19 -4.86 -33.91 -12.62
N ALA A 20 -4.10 -34.04 -13.72
CA ALA A 20 -3.32 -32.94 -14.27
C ALA A 20 -4.21 -31.73 -14.66
N LYS A 21 -5.36 -31.99 -15.29
CA LYS A 21 -6.35 -30.93 -15.61
C LYS A 21 -6.97 -30.29 -14.37
N ILE A 22 -7.31 -31.09 -13.35
CA ILE A 22 -7.88 -30.58 -12.09
C ILE A 22 -6.83 -29.78 -11.33
N ALA A 23 -5.59 -30.23 -11.27
CA ALA A 23 -4.48 -29.52 -10.65
C ALA A 23 -4.22 -28.17 -11.34
N ALA A 24 -4.21 -28.16 -12.67
CA ALA A 24 -4.08 -26.91 -13.45
C ALA A 24 -5.26 -25.95 -13.23
N ALA A 25 -6.49 -26.46 -13.19
CA ALA A 25 -7.68 -25.65 -12.95
C ALA A 25 -7.75 -25.14 -11.50
N ARG A 26 -7.30 -25.92 -10.51
CA ARG A 26 -7.18 -25.49 -9.11
C ARG A 26 -6.10 -24.42 -8.96
N ALA A 27 -4.92 -24.62 -9.56
CA ALA A 27 -3.84 -23.65 -9.53
C ALA A 27 -4.27 -22.30 -10.14
N ALA A 28 -5.00 -22.31 -11.26
CA ALA A 28 -5.56 -21.11 -11.88
C ALA A 28 -6.64 -20.42 -11.00
N ARG A 29 -7.48 -21.21 -10.32
CA ARG A 29 -8.47 -20.65 -9.37
C ARG A 29 -7.82 -20.09 -8.10
N ASP A 30 -6.77 -20.73 -7.61
CA ASP A 30 -6.05 -20.28 -6.42
C ASP A 30 -5.28 -18.98 -6.70
N SER A 31 -4.74 -18.79 -7.91
CA SER A 31 -4.17 -17.51 -8.32
C SER A 31 -5.21 -16.39 -8.44
N ASP A 32 -6.38 -16.66 -9.03
CA ASP A 32 -7.47 -15.68 -9.12
C ASP A 32 -8.05 -15.35 -7.74
N ARG A 33 -8.13 -16.34 -6.85
CA ARG A 33 -8.59 -16.14 -5.47
C ARG A 33 -7.60 -15.31 -4.67
N LYS A 34 -6.29 -15.57 -4.79
CA LYS A 34 -5.24 -14.75 -4.15
C LYS A 34 -5.26 -13.30 -4.64
N HIS A 35 -5.37 -13.08 -5.95
CA HIS A 35 -5.52 -11.72 -6.50
C HIS A 35 -6.80 -11.04 -6.01
N GLN A 36 -7.92 -11.75 -5.97
CA GLN A 36 -9.16 -11.19 -5.43
C GLN A 36 -9.05 -10.89 -3.94
N GLU A 37 -8.49 -11.78 -3.12
CA GLU A 37 -8.31 -11.55 -1.68
C GLU A 37 -7.38 -10.34 -1.40
N GLU A 38 -6.32 -10.15 -2.20
CA GLU A 38 -5.47 -8.95 -2.14
C GLU A 38 -6.24 -7.68 -2.53
N HIS A 39 -7.04 -7.71 -3.61
CA HIS A 39 -7.86 -6.56 -4.02
C HIS A 39 -9.01 -6.26 -3.04
N TYR A 40 -9.62 -7.29 -2.44
CA TYR A 40 -10.67 -7.14 -1.43
C TYR A 40 -10.10 -6.52 -0.14
N SER A 41 -8.88 -6.90 0.26
CA SER A 41 -8.19 -6.30 1.39
C SER A 41 -7.94 -4.80 1.18
N GLN A 42 -7.43 -4.42 0.01
CA GLN A 42 -7.18 -3.01 -0.33
C GLN A 42 -8.47 -2.19 -0.46
N ALA A 43 -9.52 -2.76 -1.06
CA ALA A 43 -10.82 -2.11 -1.17
C ALA A 43 -11.48 -1.86 0.20
N GLN A 44 -11.37 -2.82 1.13
CA GLN A 44 -11.90 -2.69 2.48
C GLN A 44 -11.16 -1.59 3.27
N VAL A 45 -9.83 -1.50 3.10
CA VAL A 45 -9.03 -0.41 3.67
C VAL A 45 -9.50 0.94 3.14
N ALA A 46 -9.61 1.09 1.82
CA ALA A 46 -10.02 2.35 1.20
C ALA A 46 -11.44 2.77 1.63
N TRP A 47 -12.37 1.82 1.70
CA TRP A 47 -13.72 2.08 2.17
C TRP A 47 -13.75 2.55 3.64
N ARG A 48 -12.96 1.91 4.51
CA ARG A 48 -12.86 2.32 5.93
C ARG A 48 -12.36 3.75 6.06
N MET A 49 -11.34 4.13 5.30
CA MET A 49 -10.85 5.53 5.28
C MET A 49 -11.96 6.53 4.94
N VAL A 50 -12.81 6.20 3.94
CA VAL A 50 -13.95 7.05 3.57
C VAL A 50 -14.97 7.10 4.70
N THR A 51 -15.34 5.96 5.29
CA THR A 51 -16.30 5.94 6.39
C THR A 51 -15.80 6.65 7.63
N GLU A 52 -14.50 6.61 7.91
CA GLU A 52 -13.87 7.33 9.02
C GLU A 52 -13.94 8.85 8.83
N MET A 53 -13.69 9.31 7.60
CA MET A 53 -13.86 10.72 7.23
C MET A 53 -15.33 11.17 7.37
N VAL A 54 -16.25 10.39 6.83
CA VAL A 54 -17.69 10.69 6.87
C VAL A 54 -18.23 10.62 8.30
N ALA A 55 -17.73 9.69 9.13
CA ALA A 55 -18.11 9.59 10.54
C ALA A 55 -17.63 10.82 11.33
N GLY A 56 -16.39 11.26 11.15
CA GLY A 56 -15.88 12.48 11.79
C GLY A 56 -16.69 13.72 11.43
N LEU A 57 -16.98 13.90 10.14
CA LEU A 57 -17.81 15.01 9.65
C LEU A 57 -19.26 14.89 10.14
N GLY A 58 -19.86 13.70 10.07
CA GLY A 58 -21.23 13.45 10.49
C GLY A 58 -21.45 13.68 11.98
N ILE A 59 -20.50 13.25 12.83
CA ILE A 59 -20.53 13.51 14.27
C ILE A 59 -20.35 15.00 14.56
N GLY A 60 -19.38 15.66 13.92
CA GLY A 60 -19.16 17.10 14.08
C GLY A 60 -20.38 17.93 13.66
N PHE A 61 -20.92 17.65 12.48
CA PHE A 61 -22.12 18.32 11.98
C PHE A 61 -23.35 18.00 12.84
N GLY A 62 -23.57 16.74 13.22
CA GLY A 62 -24.72 16.35 14.05
C GLY A 62 -24.71 17.01 15.43
N ILE A 63 -23.54 17.05 16.09
CA ILE A 63 -23.38 17.72 17.38
C ILE A 63 -23.53 19.24 17.21
N GLY A 64 -22.87 19.83 16.22
CA GLY A 64 -22.98 21.26 15.94
C GLY A 64 -24.42 21.69 15.67
N TYR A 65 -25.14 20.92 14.85
CA TYR A 65 -26.54 21.18 14.51
C TYR A 65 -27.47 21.05 15.72
N GLY A 66 -27.28 20.01 16.53
CA GLY A 66 -28.06 19.81 17.75
C GLY A 66 -27.83 20.92 18.78
N LEU A 67 -26.59 21.36 18.96
CA LEU A 67 -26.23 22.43 19.89
C LEU A 67 -26.75 23.78 19.43
N ASP A 68 -26.62 24.13 18.15
CA ASP A 68 -27.16 25.38 17.61
C ASP A 68 -28.69 25.45 17.75
N MET A 69 -29.40 24.32 17.59
CA MET A 69 -30.85 24.24 17.82
C MET A 69 -31.26 24.43 19.28
N LEU A 70 -30.48 23.90 20.23
CA LEU A 70 -30.80 24.02 21.65
C LEU A 70 -30.44 25.39 22.23
N LEU A 71 -29.33 25.97 21.76
CA LEU A 71 -28.79 27.23 22.29
C LEU A 71 -29.28 28.45 21.52
N GLY A 72 -29.95 28.26 20.38
CA GLY A 72 -30.39 29.34 19.51
C GLY A 72 -29.23 30.18 18.97
N THR A 73 -28.01 29.63 19.03
CA THR A 73 -26.83 30.29 18.48
C THR A 73 -26.95 30.36 16.97
N THR A 74 -26.46 31.45 16.38
CA THR A 74 -26.13 31.49 14.95
C THR A 74 -25.17 30.34 14.61
N PRO A 75 -24.98 29.92 13.34
CA PRO A 75 -24.30 28.66 12.96
C PRO A 75 -22.78 28.62 13.25
N TRP A 76 -22.35 29.35 14.26
CA TRP A 76 -21.04 29.36 14.88
C TRP A 76 -20.64 28.00 15.46
N LEU A 77 -21.53 27.32 16.22
CA LEU A 77 -21.16 26.01 16.77
C LEU A 77 -21.11 24.97 15.65
N MET A 78 -22.03 25.02 14.68
CA MET A 78 -21.92 24.19 13.48
C MET A 78 -20.58 24.38 12.76
N VAL A 79 -20.11 25.60 12.53
CA VAL A 79 -18.80 25.83 11.88
C VAL A 79 -17.66 25.26 12.74
N LEU A 80 -17.64 25.57 14.04
CA LEU A 80 -16.58 25.10 14.95
C LEU A 80 -16.53 23.57 15.02
N PHE A 81 -17.67 22.92 15.23
CA PHE A 81 -17.75 21.46 15.32
C PHE A 81 -17.54 20.77 13.98
N THR A 82 -17.87 21.41 12.86
CA THR A 82 -17.54 20.88 11.53
C THR A 82 -16.04 20.87 11.31
N VAL A 83 -15.34 21.95 11.64
CA VAL A 83 -13.87 22.00 11.55
C VAL A 83 -13.23 20.95 12.47
N LEU A 84 -13.71 20.85 13.72
CA LEU A 84 -13.25 19.80 14.64
C LEU A 84 -13.55 18.39 14.13
N GLY A 85 -14.71 18.17 13.53
CA GLY A 85 -15.11 16.89 12.94
C GLY A 85 -14.22 16.48 11.76
N ILE A 86 -13.84 17.44 10.90
CA ILE A 86 -12.89 17.21 9.82
C ILE A 86 -11.51 16.87 10.38
N VAL A 87 -11.01 17.64 11.35
CA VAL A 87 -9.69 17.37 11.99
C VAL A 87 -9.70 15.99 12.66
N ALA A 88 -10.77 15.63 13.35
CA ALA A 88 -10.93 14.31 13.95
C ALA A 88 -10.97 13.20 12.89
N GLY A 89 -11.71 13.39 11.79
CA GLY A 89 -11.77 12.44 10.67
C GLY A 89 -10.41 12.21 10.02
N VAL A 90 -9.66 13.27 9.74
CA VAL A 90 -8.28 13.19 9.21
C VAL A 90 -7.35 12.48 10.20
N ARG A 91 -7.45 12.79 11.50
CA ARG A 91 -6.62 12.15 12.54
C ARG A 91 -6.87 10.64 12.63
N VAL A 92 -8.13 10.20 12.53
CA VAL A 92 -8.48 8.77 12.50
C VAL A 92 -7.92 8.11 11.25
N MET A 93 -8.07 8.73 10.07
CA MET A 93 -7.51 8.23 8.82
C MET A 93 -5.98 8.06 8.88
N MET A 94 -5.25 9.04 9.42
CA MET A 94 -3.79 8.96 9.60
C MET A 94 -3.40 7.80 10.52
N ARG A 95 -4.11 7.65 11.65
CA ARG A 95 -3.89 6.55 12.57
C ARG A 95 -4.14 5.19 11.92
N THR A 96 -5.22 5.07 11.14
CA THR A 96 -5.53 3.83 10.40
C THR A 96 -4.43 3.53 9.38
N ALA A 97 -3.89 4.54 8.69
CA ALA A 97 -2.77 4.36 7.77
C ALA A 97 -1.51 3.84 8.48
N ASP A 98 -1.20 4.36 9.67
CA ASP A 98 -0.05 3.93 10.47
C ASP A 98 -0.24 2.48 10.97
N GLU A 99 -1.42 2.15 11.50
CA GLU A 99 -1.75 0.80 11.99
C GLU A 99 -1.66 -0.25 10.86
N LEU A 100 -2.06 0.11 9.63
CA LEU A 100 -1.97 -0.77 8.47
C LEU A 100 -0.52 -0.99 8.00
N GLN A 101 0.34 0.04 8.07
CA GLN A 101 1.76 -0.10 7.78
C GLN A 101 2.43 -1.04 8.79
N THR A 102 2.19 -0.84 10.09
CA THR A 102 2.77 -1.70 11.14
C THR A 102 2.26 -3.14 11.07
N THR A 103 0.98 -3.33 10.74
CA THR A 103 0.39 -4.67 10.59
C THR A 103 0.90 -5.38 9.33
N ALA A 104 1.11 -4.65 8.23
CA ALA A 104 1.71 -5.20 7.02
C ALA A 104 3.16 -5.66 7.26
N GLU A 105 3.96 -4.85 7.95
CA GLU A 105 5.35 -5.20 8.32
C GLU A 105 5.42 -6.41 9.27
N ALA A 106 4.50 -6.48 10.24
CA ALA A 106 4.40 -7.61 11.16
C ALA A 106 3.92 -8.91 10.47
N ALA A 107 3.07 -8.79 9.44
CA ALA A 107 2.60 -9.93 8.65
C ALA A 107 3.65 -10.41 7.61
N GLU A 108 4.51 -9.52 7.12
CA GLU A 108 5.57 -9.84 6.15
C GLU A 108 6.87 -10.37 6.78
N GLY A 109 7.05 -10.35 8.11
CA GLY A 109 8.27 -10.88 8.75
C GLY A 109 9.55 -10.16 8.32
N LYS A 110 9.47 -8.89 7.92
CA LYS A 110 10.65 -8.07 7.62
C LYS A 110 11.32 -7.66 8.93
N SER A 111 12.49 -8.23 9.19
CA SER A 111 13.40 -7.72 10.22
C SER A 111 13.95 -6.35 9.79
N PRO A 112 14.17 -5.40 10.72
CA PRO A 112 14.54 -4.01 10.43
C PRO A 112 15.99 -3.80 9.93
N ALA A 113 16.54 -4.74 9.16
CA ALA A 113 17.93 -4.71 8.70
C ALA A 113 18.13 -4.13 7.29
N ASP A 114 17.07 -3.95 6.49
CA ASP A 114 17.21 -3.56 5.07
C ASP A 114 16.97 -2.07 4.78
N GLU A 115 16.70 -1.25 5.79
CA GLU A 115 16.56 0.22 5.68
C GLU A 115 17.76 1.00 6.24
N ALA A 116 18.88 0.35 6.57
CA ALA A 116 20.13 1.03 6.93
C ALA A 116 21.11 1.17 5.74
N GLY A 117 20.59 1.10 4.51
CA GLY A 117 21.40 0.90 3.31
C GLY A 117 21.16 1.88 2.15
N ASN A 118 20.39 2.97 2.29
CA ASN A 118 20.28 3.94 1.20
C ASN A 118 19.73 5.31 1.65
N GLY A 119 20.57 6.14 2.27
CA GLY A 119 20.18 7.50 2.65
C GLY A 119 21.31 8.53 2.82
N THR A 120 22.57 8.09 3.02
CA THR A 120 23.67 9.03 3.36
C THR A 120 24.67 9.27 2.22
N LYS A 121 24.25 9.24 0.95
CA LYS A 121 25.17 9.55 -0.18
C LYS A 121 24.68 10.67 -1.09
N ALA A 122 23.92 11.62 -0.55
CA ALA A 122 23.57 12.85 -1.28
C ALA A 122 24.35 14.09 -0.83
N GLU A 123 25.02 14.08 0.33
CA GLU A 123 25.70 15.29 0.85
C GLU A 123 27.23 15.31 0.66
N THR A 124 27.86 14.23 0.18
CA THR A 124 29.34 14.16 -0.01
C THR A 124 29.79 14.19 -1.47
N ALA A 125 28.91 14.57 -2.39
CA ALA A 125 29.25 14.72 -3.82
C ALA A 125 29.69 16.16 -4.17
N THR A 126 29.28 17.16 -3.39
CA THR A 126 29.63 18.56 -3.63
C THR A 126 31.07 18.88 -3.22
N ASP A 127 31.62 18.20 -2.21
CA ASP A 127 32.96 18.52 -1.67
C ASP A 127 34.11 17.86 -2.46
N ARG A 128 33.88 16.69 -3.08
CA ARG A 128 34.90 16.01 -3.90
C ARG A 128 35.11 16.61 -5.28
N THR A 129 34.15 17.39 -5.77
CA THR A 129 34.27 18.07 -7.06
C THR A 129 35.19 19.30 -6.94
N SER A 130 35.12 20.03 -5.81
CA SER A 130 35.98 21.18 -5.53
C SER A 130 37.45 20.80 -5.31
N ALA A 131 37.72 19.69 -4.62
CA ALA A 131 39.09 19.22 -4.37
C ALA A 131 39.80 18.67 -5.63
N ALA A 132 39.03 18.17 -6.61
CA ALA A 132 39.58 17.65 -7.87
C ALA A 132 39.98 18.77 -8.86
N GLU A 133 39.29 19.92 -8.81
CA GLU A 133 39.63 21.08 -9.65
C GLU A 133 40.88 21.80 -9.15
N ALA A 134 41.05 21.94 -7.82
CA ALA A 134 42.22 22.60 -7.23
C ALA A 134 43.56 21.87 -7.50
N ALA A 135 43.54 20.53 -7.62
CA ALA A 135 44.75 19.74 -7.90
C ALA A 135 45.18 19.77 -9.38
N THR A 136 44.28 20.20 -10.29
CA THR A 136 44.55 20.26 -11.72
C THR A 136 45.19 21.59 -12.12
N ASP A 137 44.88 22.67 -11.40
CA ASP A 137 45.43 24.02 -11.65
C ASP A 137 46.89 24.15 -11.17
N GLU A 138 47.24 23.57 -10.02
CA GLU A 138 48.63 23.64 -9.47
C GLU A 138 49.67 22.89 -10.33
N LYS A 139 49.23 21.94 -11.18
CA LYS A 139 50.12 21.21 -12.08
C LYS A 139 50.35 21.92 -13.41
N ARG A 140 49.56 22.96 -13.72
CA ARG A 140 49.65 23.72 -14.97
C ARG A 140 50.69 24.85 -14.88
N ASP A 141 50.90 25.42 -13.70
CA ASP A 141 51.86 26.51 -13.49
C ASP A 141 53.31 26.05 -13.27
N ARG A 142 53.56 24.76 -12.99
CA ARG A 142 54.92 24.21 -12.79
C ARG A 142 55.62 23.68 -14.04
N HIS A 143 55.01 23.81 -15.22
CA HIS A 143 55.56 23.25 -16.46
C HIS A 143 55.65 24.26 -17.61
N GLY A 144 55.51 25.56 -17.30
CA GLY A 144 55.64 26.66 -18.25
C GLY A 144 56.73 27.64 -17.84
N ASP A 145 57.98 27.17 -17.79
CA ASP A 145 59.20 27.99 -17.87
C ASP A 145 60.32 27.15 -18.51
#